data_AF-A0A9E6CTU5-F1
#
_entry.id   AF-A0A9E6CTU5-F1
#
_cell.length_a   1.000
_cell.length_b   1.000
_cell.length_c   1.000
_cell.angle_alpha   90.00
_cell.angle_beta   90.00
_cell.angle_gamma   90.00
#
_symmetry.space_group_name_H-M   'P 1'
#
loop_
_entity.id
_entity.type
_entity.pdbx_description
1 polymer ?
#
loop_
_entity_poly.entity_id
_entity_poly.type
_entity_poly.pdbx_seq_one_letter_code
_entity_poly.pdbx_strand_id
1 'polypeptide(L)'
;MSVFITGEIGINHNGDLEITKKLIDGAVFAGADAVKFQKRNVEKVYSREDLDRPRESPWGETNREQKLGLEFEKEEYDEIDKYCKEKSIHWFASAWDLDSQEFLRQYNFKFNKV
;
A
#
# COMPACT_ATOMS: atom_id res chain seq x y z
N MET A 1 26.83 -4.70 -11.18
CA MET A 1 25.48 -4.65 -10.58
C MET A 1 25.16 -3.20 -10.29
N SER A 2 24.02 -2.71 -10.77
CA SER A 2 23.48 -1.42 -10.34
C SER A 2 22.66 -1.60 -9.05
N VAL A 3 22.61 -0.57 -8.22
CA VAL A 3 21.73 -0.53 -7.04
C VAL A 3 20.28 -0.45 -7.52
N PHE A 4 19.38 -1.22 -6.91
CA PHE A 4 17.95 -1.16 -7.16
C PHE A 4 17.28 -0.33 -6.05
N ILE A 5 16.65 0.77 -6.41
CA ILE A 5 16.06 1.74 -5.48
C ILE A 5 14.54 1.60 -5.50
N THR A 6 13.95 1.38 -4.34
CA THR A 6 12.49 1.31 -4.17
C THR A 6 11.99 2.48 -3.33
N GLY A 7 11.04 3.24 -3.86
CA GLY A 7 10.29 4.23 -3.09
C GLY A 7 9.22 3.55 -2.23
N GLU A 8 9.39 3.55 -0.92
CA GLU A 8 8.37 3.03 0.01
C GLU A 8 7.22 4.04 0.13
N ILE A 9 6.12 3.77 -0.58
CA ILE A 9 4.87 4.52 -0.40
C ILE A 9 4.17 4.04 0.88
N GLY A 10 4.16 2.73 1.13
CA GLY A 10 3.57 2.15 2.33
C GLY A 10 2.12 2.57 2.50
N ILE A 11 1.84 3.36 3.55
CA ILE A 11 0.51 3.92 3.88
C ILE A 11 0.46 5.44 3.75
N ASN A 12 1.51 6.08 3.21
CA ASN A 12 1.64 7.54 3.15
C ASN A 12 0.62 8.22 2.20
N HIS A 13 -0.13 7.42 1.45
CA HIS A 13 -1.22 7.88 0.59
C HIS A 13 -2.47 8.32 1.37
N ASN A 14 -2.57 8.02 2.67
CA ASN A 14 -3.73 8.40 3.48
C ASN A 14 -5.07 7.97 2.86
N GLY A 15 -5.16 6.75 2.33
CA GLY A 15 -6.39 6.24 1.71
C GLY A 15 -6.85 7.01 0.46
N ASP A 16 -5.99 7.83 -0.16
CA ASP A 16 -6.36 8.69 -1.28
C ASP A 16 -5.56 8.33 -2.55
N LEU A 17 -6.28 8.01 -3.63
CA LEU A 17 -5.69 7.64 -4.93
C LEU A 17 -4.97 8.80 -5.62
N GLU A 18 -5.42 10.04 -5.44
CA GLU A 18 -4.77 11.21 -6.02
C GLU A 18 -3.45 11.51 -5.31
N ILE A 19 -3.40 11.34 -3.99
CA ILE A 19 -2.13 11.38 -3.24
C ILE A 19 -1.23 10.22 -3.70
N THR A 20 -1.77 9.02 -3.88
CA THR A 20 -1.03 7.85 -4.36
C THR A 20 -0.35 8.12 -5.69
N LYS A 21 -1.07 8.66 -6.68
CA LYS A 21 -0.53 9.01 -8.01
C LYS A 21 0.60 10.04 -7.90
N LYS A 22 0.44 11.06 -7.05
CA LYS A 22 1.50 12.05 -6.80
C LYS A 22 2.76 11.44 -6.18
N LEU A 23 2.61 10.46 -5.28
CA LEU A 23 3.73 9.75 -4.69
C LEU A 23 4.46 8.87 -5.72
N ILE A 24 3.70 8.20 -6.60
CA ILE A 24 4.27 7.45 -7.72
C ILE A 24 5.03 8.38 -8.66
N ASP A 25 4.44 9.52 -9.03
CA ASP A 25 5.09 10.53 -9.87
C ASP A 25 6.38 11.06 -9.25
N GLY A 26 6.39 11.32 -7.94
CA GLY A 26 7.58 11.72 -7.20
C GLY A 26 8.68 10.66 -7.24
N ALA A 27 8.32 9.38 -7.09
CA ALA A 27 9.28 8.28 -7.18
C ALA A 27 9.87 8.12 -8.59
N VAL A 28 9.03 8.24 -9.62
CA VAL A 28 9.45 8.23 -11.03
C VAL A 28 10.39 9.40 -11.32
N PHE A 29 10.02 10.61 -10.88
CA PHE A 29 10.85 11.81 -11.04
C PHE A 29 12.21 11.69 -10.34
N ALA A 30 12.25 11.06 -9.17
CA ALA A 30 13.49 10.79 -8.44
C ALA A 30 14.35 9.67 -9.05
N GLY A 31 13.85 8.96 -10.06
CA GLY A 31 14.56 7.86 -10.70
C GLY A 31 14.55 6.55 -9.91
N ALA A 32 13.51 6.29 -9.10
CA ALA A 32 13.34 5.01 -8.44
C ALA A 32 13.00 3.90 -9.45
N ASP A 33 13.50 2.69 -9.21
CA ASP A 33 13.23 1.53 -10.06
C ASP A 33 11.84 0.91 -9.79
N ALA A 34 11.37 1.05 -8.54
CA ALA A 34 10.06 0.57 -8.12
C ALA A 34 9.42 1.44 -7.04
N VAL A 35 8.11 1.30 -6.86
CA VAL A 35 7.38 1.74 -5.67
C VAL A 35 6.85 0.53 -4.89
N LYS A 36 6.72 0.68 -3.57
CA LYS A 36 6.22 -0.38 -2.71
C LYS A 36 5.08 0.07 -1.80
N PHE A 37 4.04 -0.75 -1.72
CA PHE A 37 2.85 -0.58 -0.89
C PHE A 37 2.77 -1.62 0.24
N GLN A 38 1.70 -1.58 1.03
CA GLN A 38 1.42 -2.54 2.10
C GLN A 38 -0.04 -2.98 2.01
N LYS A 39 -0.30 -4.30 2.08
CA LYS A 39 -1.64 -4.87 2.22
C LYS A 39 -1.71 -5.67 3.51
N ARG A 40 -2.79 -5.46 4.26
CA ARG A 40 -3.11 -6.16 5.51
C ARG A 40 -4.61 -6.41 5.62
N ASN A 41 -4.95 -7.54 6.22
CA ASN A 41 -6.23 -7.73 6.87
C ASN A 41 -6.13 -7.14 8.29
N VAL A 42 -6.73 -5.97 8.48
CA VAL A 42 -6.67 -5.21 9.74
C VAL A 42 -7.12 -6.06 10.94
N GLU A 43 -8.15 -6.88 10.77
CA GLU A 43 -8.71 -7.72 11.83
C GLU A 43 -7.81 -8.89 12.25
N LYS A 44 -6.88 -9.29 11.39
CA LYS A 44 -5.94 -10.39 11.67
C LYS A 44 -4.60 -9.90 12.19
N VAL A 45 -4.15 -8.75 11.70
CA VAL A 45 -2.81 -8.21 12.00
C VAL A 45 -2.77 -7.56 13.38
N TYR A 46 -3.86 -6.96 13.83
CA TYR A 46 -3.92 -6.24 15.10
C TYR A 46 -4.77 -6.98 16.13
N SER A 47 -4.42 -6.83 17.41
CA SER A 47 -5.27 -7.31 18.49
C SER A 47 -6.56 -6.48 18.57
N ARG A 48 -7.64 -7.08 19.07
CA ARG A 48 -8.89 -6.34 19.31
C ARG A 48 -8.67 -5.16 20.27
N GLU A 49 -7.84 -5.34 21.29
CA GLU A 49 -7.48 -4.25 22.21
C GLU A 49 -6.83 -3.09 21.45
N ASP A 50 -5.87 -3.36 20.56
CA ASP A 50 -5.22 -2.32 19.76
C ASP A 50 -6.18 -1.62 18.79
N LEU A 51 -7.13 -2.36 18.21
CA LEU A 51 -8.12 -1.83 17.28
C LEU A 51 -9.16 -0.94 17.99
N ASP A 52 -9.60 -1.34 19.17
CA ASP A 52 -10.61 -0.63 19.95
C ASP A 52 -10.02 0.55 20.77
N ARG A 53 -8.69 0.77 20.71
CA ARG A 53 -8.04 1.94 21.35
C ARG A 53 -8.52 3.26 20.73
N PRO A 54 -8.82 4.29 21.55
CA PRO A 54 -9.16 5.62 21.07
C PRO A 54 -8.02 6.24 20.27
N ARG A 55 -8.36 6.76 19.09
CA ARG A 55 -7.47 7.51 18.21
C ARG A 55 -8.29 8.38 17.27
N GLU A 56 -8.23 9.69 17.48
CA GLU A 56 -8.82 10.64 16.54
C GLU A 56 -8.09 10.60 15.19
N SER A 57 -8.86 10.50 14.12
CA SER A 57 -8.38 10.51 12.74
C SER A 57 -9.48 10.99 11.79
N PRO A 58 -9.15 11.32 10.53
CA PRO A 58 -10.16 11.66 9.53
C PRO A 58 -11.24 10.59 9.29
N TRP A 59 -11.00 9.35 9.70
CA TRP A 59 -11.90 8.21 9.48
C TRP A 59 -12.75 7.83 10.70
N GLY A 60 -12.47 8.41 11.88
CA GLY A 60 -13.16 8.07 13.12
C GLY A 60 -12.32 8.29 14.37
N GLU A 61 -12.79 7.73 15.48
CA GLU A 61 -12.28 7.95 16.83
C GLU A 61 -11.53 6.72 17.39
N THR A 62 -11.41 5.65 16.61
CA THR A 62 -10.69 4.42 16.98
C THR A 62 -9.52 4.14 16.05
N ASN A 63 -8.54 3.39 16.57
CA ASN A 63 -7.42 2.93 15.75
C ASN A 63 -7.90 2.02 14.61
N ARG A 64 -8.96 1.22 14.83
CA ARG A 64 -9.62 0.42 13.79
C ARG A 64 -10.05 1.25 12.59
N GLU A 65 -10.80 2.33 12.83
CA GLU A 65 -11.32 3.19 11.77
C GLU A 65 -10.18 3.83 10.97
N GLN A 66 -9.12 4.28 11.64
CA GLN A 66 -7.94 4.78 10.96
C GLN A 66 -7.29 3.69 10.08
N LYS A 67 -7.08 2.49 10.62
CA LYS A 67 -6.41 1.41 9.87
C LYS A 67 -7.22 0.95 8.67
N LEU A 68 -8.55 0.87 8.80
CA LEU A 68 -9.45 0.55 7.70
C LEU A 68 -9.46 1.67 6.65
N GLY A 69 -9.51 2.93 7.08
CA GLY A 69 -9.48 4.08 6.17
C GLY A 69 -8.18 4.24 5.37
N LEU A 70 -7.08 3.68 5.87
CA LEU A 70 -5.80 3.62 5.17
C LEU A 70 -5.66 2.40 4.25
N GLU A 71 -6.56 1.42 4.37
CA GLU A 71 -6.44 0.16 3.65
C GLU A 71 -7.12 0.27 2.28
N PHE A 72 -6.34 0.03 1.23
CA PHE A 72 -6.88 -0.05 -0.12
C PHE A 72 -7.46 -1.43 -0.42
N GLU A 73 -8.52 -1.44 -1.21
CA GLU A 73 -9.15 -2.65 -1.72
C GLU A 73 -8.83 -2.81 -3.21
N LYS A 74 -9.53 -3.76 -3.84
CA LYS A 74 -9.20 -4.23 -5.18
C LYS A 74 -9.22 -3.09 -6.19
N GLU A 75 -10.23 -2.24 -6.13
CA GLU A 75 -10.44 -1.13 -7.06
C GLU A 75 -9.25 -0.16 -7.04
N GLU A 76 -8.75 0.19 -5.86
CA GLU A 76 -7.59 1.09 -5.75
C GLU A 76 -6.29 0.40 -6.20
N TYR A 77 -6.08 -0.87 -5.85
CA TYR A 77 -4.90 -1.61 -6.30
C TYR A 77 -4.90 -1.85 -7.81
N ASP A 78 -6.06 -2.02 -8.44
CA ASP A 78 -6.19 -2.12 -9.91
C ASP A 78 -5.81 -0.79 -10.59
N GLU A 79 -6.22 0.35 -10.02
CA GLU A 79 -5.82 1.66 -10.52
C GLU A 79 -4.32 1.92 -10.32
N ILE A 80 -3.75 1.51 -9.18
CA ILE A 80 -2.29 1.56 -8.94
C ILE A 80 -1.56 0.72 -9.99
N ASP A 81 -2.01 -0.49 -10.26
CA ASP A 81 -1.39 -1.38 -11.24
C ASP A 81 -1.37 -0.76 -12.64
N LYS A 82 -2.51 -0.21 -13.06
CA LYS A 82 -2.64 0.51 -14.33
C LYS A 82 -1.71 1.73 -14.36
N TYR A 83 -1.71 2.54 -13.32
CA TYR A 83 -0.93 3.77 -13.29
C TYR A 83 0.59 3.52 -13.29
N CYS A 84 1.06 2.53 -12.53
CA CYS A 84 2.47 2.13 -12.55
C CYS A 84 2.91 1.61 -13.93
N LYS A 85 2.04 0.88 -14.64
CA LYS A 85 2.28 0.48 -16.04
C LYS A 85 2.41 1.69 -16.97
N GLU A 86 1.50 2.67 -16.86
CA GLU A 86 1.55 3.90 -17.66
C GLU A 86 2.85 4.70 -17.41
N LYS A 87 3.32 4.72 -16.16
CA LYS A 87 4.57 5.39 -15.76
C LYS A 87 5.82 4.56 -16.00
N SER A 88 5.68 3.33 -16.49
CA SER A 88 6.79 2.41 -16.72
C SER A 88 7.67 2.16 -15.48
N ILE A 89 7.06 2.14 -14.29
CA ILE A 89 7.72 1.86 -13.00
C ILE A 89 7.25 0.51 -12.45
N HIS A 90 8.16 -0.26 -11.86
CA HIS A 90 7.76 -1.49 -11.18
C HIS A 90 7.00 -1.15 -9.89
N TRP A 91 6.06 -2.01 -9.52
CA TRP A 91 5.41 -1.90 -8.22
C TRP A 91 5.21 -3.28 -7.61
N PHE A 92 5.11 -3.30 -6.29
CA PHE A 92 4.80 -4.48 -5.50
C PHE A 92 4.32 -4.03 -4.11
N ALA A 93 3.94 -4.98 -3.28
CA ALA A 93 3.53 -4.70 -1.91
C ALA A 93 4.09 -5.72 -0.92
N SER A 94 4.14 -5.31 0.35
CA SER A 94 4.36 -6.22 1.47
C SER A 94 3.01 -6.72 1.98
N ALA A 95 2.79 -8.03 1.97
CA ALA A 95 1.68 -8.67 2.66
C ALA A 95 2.03 -8.87 4.14
N TRP A 96 1.14 -8.44 5.04
CA TRP A 96 1.34 -8.59 6.48
C TRP A 96 0.67 -9.84 7.07
N ASP A 97 -0.14 -10.53 6.26
CA ASP A 97 -0.86 -11.73 6.62
C ASP A 97 -1.15 -12.57 5.35
N LEU A 98 -1.66 -13.79 5.55
CA LEU A 98 -1.91 -14.73 4.47
C LEU A 98 -3.03 -14.31 3.51
N ASP A 99 -4.05 -13.60 4.00
CA ASP A 99 -5.14 -13.13 3.12
C ASP A 99 -4.62 -12.04 2.19
N SER A 100 -3.79 -11.15 2.73
CA SER A 100 -3.10 -10.12 1.96
C SER A 100 -2.15 -10.74 0.94
N GLN A 101 -1.43 -11.80 1.31
CA GLN A 101 -0.57 -12.50 0.37
C GLN A 101 -1.39 -13.12 -0.76
N GLU A 102 -2.51 -13.76 -0.46
CA GLU A 102 -3.41 -14.32 -1.48
C GLU A 102 -4.02 -13.23 -2.36
N PHE A 103 -4.48 -12.13 -1.78
CA PHE A 103 -4.98 -10.96 -2.51
C PHE A 103 -3.94 -10.46 -3.51
N LEU A 104 -2.67 -10.32 -3.11
CA LEU A 104 -1.62 -9.79 -3.98
C LEU A 104 -1.25 -10.71 -5.14
N ARG A 105 -1.58 -12.01 -5.09
CA ARG A 105 -1.28 -12.97 -6.19
C ARG A 105 -2.03 -12.68 -7.47
N GLN A 106 -3.09 -11.87 -7.43
CA GLN A 106 -3.77 -11.41 -8.64
C GLN A 106 -2.89 -10.48 -9.50
N TYR A 107 -1.84 -9.89 -8.92
CA TYR A 107 -0.88 -9.05 -9.61
C TYR A 107 0.41 -9.83 -9.91
N ASN A 108 1.01 -9.57 -11.07
CA ASN A 108 2.20 -10.29 -11.53
C ASN A 108 3.50 -9.60 -11.07
N PHE A 109 3.75 -9.60 -9.76
CA PHE A 109 4.93 -8.97 -9.20
C PHE A 109 6.22 -9.75 -9.49
N LYS A 110 7.29 -9.01 -9.76
CA LYS A 110 8.66 -9.56 -9.83
C LYS A 110 9.26 -9.84 -8.44
N PHE A 111 8.74 -9.17 -7.41
CA PHE A 111 9.33 -9.16 -6.07
C PHE A 111 8.25 -9.36 -5.01
N ASN A 112 8.61 -10.01 -3.91
CA ASN A 112 7.83 -10.04 -2.68
C ASN A 112 8.71 -9.51 -1.54
N LYS A 113 8.20 -8.57 -0.74
CA LYS A 113 8.89 -8.10 0.47
C LYS A 113 8.17 -8.63 1.69
N VAL A 114 8.87 -9.50 2.42
CA VAL A 114 8.53 -9.97 3.77
C VAL A 114 9.22 -9.07 4.78
#